data_AF-A0A8B6ENL5-F1
#
_entry.id   AF-A0A8B6ENL5-F1
#
_cell.length_a   1.000
_cell.length_b   1.000
_cell.length_c   1.000
_cell.angle_alpha   90.00
_cell.angle_beta   90.00
_cell.angle_gamma   90.00
#
_symmetry.space_group_name_H-M   'P 1'
#
loop_
_entity.id
_entity.type
_entity.pdbx_description
1 polymer ?
#
loop_
_entity_poly.entity_id
_entity_poly.type
_entity_poly.pdbx_seq_one_letter_code
_entity_poly.pdbx_strand_id
1 'polypeptide(L)'
;MSFEIEKSGNDFKAHIKVLTAWKIGTGPCGADCQYRDIGRSTASSRQDLLNKYGPGYLGIWQGERGVYGTFSRIYFNMTTEVNSHIIEKVQLLNRGLHWEMDQADITVMIPQDTDYMDVR
;
A
#
# COMPACT_ATOMS: atom_id res chain seq x y z
N MET A 1 0.63 4.41 -10.48
CA MET A 1 1.54 4.51 -9.33
C MET A 1 2.39 5.75 -9.52
N SER A 2 2.59 6.54 -8.48
CA SER A 2 3.56 7.64 -8.46
C SER A 2 4.45 7.52 -7.22
N PHE A 3 5.69 7.98 -7.31
CA PHE A 3 6.63 7.98 -6.20
C PHE A 3 7.30 9.33 -6.03
N GLU A 4 7.54 9.72 -4.79
CA GLU A 4 8.33 10.88 -4.41
C GLU A 4 9.39 10.42 -3.40
N ILE A 5 10.64 10.84 -3.59
CA ILE A 5 11.75 10.44 -2.70
C ILE A 5 12.31 11.69 -2.03
N GLU A 6 12.42 11.64 -0.71
CA GLU A 6 13.04 12.70 0.10
C GLU A 6 14.15 12.13 0.99
N LYS A 7 15.14 12.96 1.33
CA LYS A 7 16.18 12.58 2.27
C LYS A 7 15.65 12.66 3.71
N SER A 8 15.86 11.63 4.50
CA SER A 8 15.43 11.51 5.90
C SER A 8 16.60 11.12 6.78
N GLY A 9 17.34 12.12 7.28
CA GLY A 9 18.58 11.88 8.03
C GLY A 9 19.67 11.31 7.13
N ASN A 10 20.18 10.12 7.47
CA ASN A 10 21.12 9.39 6.64
C ASN A 10 20.43 8.54 5.57
N ASP A 11 19.15 8.21 5.77
CA ASP A 11 18.37 7.36 4.88
C ASP A 11 17.56 8.19 3.88
N PHE A 12 16.88 7.50 2.97
CA PHE A 12 15.87 8.07 2.09
C PHE A 12 14.49 7.55 2.47
N LYS A 13 13.47 8.34 2.16
CA LYS A 13 12.07 7.99 2.36
C LYS A 13 11.35 8.07 1.02
N ALA A 14 10.75 6.97 0.60
CA ALA A 14 9.90 6.92 -0.58
C ALA A 14 8.44 6.99 -0.16
N HIS A 15 7.72 7.95 -0.73
CA HIS A 15 6.26 8.06 -0.67
C HIS A 15 5.69 7.48 -1.94
N ILE A 16 4.90 6.41 -1.82
CA ILE A 16 4.35 5.65 -2.93
C ILE A 16 2.83 5.78 -2.90
N LYS A 17 2.27 6.37 -3.96
CA LYS A 17 0.81 6.42 -4.15
C LYS A 17 0.38 5.35 -5.14
N VAL A 18 -0.48 4.46 -4.68
CA VAL A 18 -1.04 3.35 -5.46
C VAL A 18 -2.55 3.51 -5.57
N LEU A 19 -3.06 3.30 -6.78
CA LEU A 19 -4.50 3.16 -7.01
C LEU A 19 -4.80 1.69 -7.21
N THR A 20 -5.66 1.14 -6.37
CA THR A 20 -6.05 -0.26 -6.42
C THR A 20 -7.54 -0.35 -6.68
N ALA A 21 -7.91 -1.11 -7.71
CA ALA A 21 -9.31 -1.38 -8.01
C ALA A 21 -9.71 -2.70 -7.36
N TRP A 22 -10.86 -2.69 -6.67
CA TRP A 22 -11.41 -3.85 -6.00
C TRP A 22 -12.82 -4.12 -6.51
N LYS A 23 -13.21 -5.39 -6.48
CA LYS A 23 -14.63 -5.72 -6.53
C LYS A 23 -15.28 -5.18 -5.24
N ILE A 24 -16.46 -4.59 -5.36
CA ILE A 24 -17.20 -4.14 -4.17
C ILE A 24 -17.39 -5.32 -3.22
N GLY A 25 -17.09 -5.12 -1.94
CA GLY A 25 -17.13 -6.17 -0.91
C GLY A 25 -15.85 -6.95 -0.70
N THR A 26 -14.86 -6.81 -1.58
CA THR A 26 -13.53 -7.44 -1.39
C THR A 26 -12.45 -6.43 -1.02
N GLY A 27 -12.67 -5.15 -1.29
CA GLY A 27 -11.74 -4.07 -0.98
C GLY A 27 -11.96 -3.45 0.40
N PRO A 28 -11.07 -2.53 0.79
CA PRO A 28 -11.12 -1.80 2.06
C PRO A 28 -12.45 -1.10 2.34
N CYS A 29 -13.22 -0.65 1.34
CA CYS A 29 -14.51 0.02 1.61
C CYS A 29 -15.62 -0.97 2.02
N GLY A 30 -15.48 -2.26 1.70
CA GLY A 30 -16.41 -3.32 2.09
C GLY A 30 -17.67 -3.44 1.21
N ALA A 31 -18.59 -4.33 1.62
CA ALA A 31 -19.71 -4.75 0.77
C ALA A 31 -20.79 -3.67 0.62
N ASP A 32 -20.90 -2.79 1.61
CA ASP A 32 -21.90 -1.73 1.67
C ASP A 32 -21.38 -0.39 1.15
N CYS A 33 -20.24 -0.36 0.45
CA CYS A 33 -19.63 0.87 -0.08
C CYS A 33 -20.64 1.66 -0.94
N GLN A 34 -20.84 2.93 -0.63
CA GLN A 34 -21.80 3.81 -1.32
C GLN A 34 -21.11 5.04 -1.92
N TYR A 35 -21.79 5.73 -2.85
CA TYR A 35 -21.24 6.92 -3.50
C TYR A 35 -20.88 8.03 -2.51
N ARG A 36 -21.54 8.08 -1.34
CA ARG A 36 -21.22 9.02 -0.24
C ARG A 36 -19.91 8.71 0.49
N ASP A 37 -19.34 7.52 0.26
CA ASP A 37 -18.08 7.10 0.88
C ASP A 37 -16.87 7.48 0.03
N ILE A 38 -17.07 8.00 -1.19
CA ILE A 38 -16.01 8.63 -1.99
C ILE A 38 -15.36 9.76 -1.19
N GLY A 39 -14.04 9.72 -1.09
CA GLY A 39 -13.21 10.62 -0.31
C GLY A 39 -13.04 10.24 1.17
N ARG A 40 -13.79 9.24 1.68
CA ARG A 40 -13.69 8.78 3.07
C ARG A 40 -12.52 7.82 3.25
N SER A 41 -11.98 7.84 4.47
CA SER A 41 -10.95 6.90 4.90
C SER A 41 -11.55 5.49 5.04
N THR A 42 -10.79 4.49 4.59
CA THR A 42 -11.12 3.05 4.73
C THR A 42 -10.25 2.35 5.78
N ALA A 43 -9.51 3.10 6.60
CA ALA A 43 -8.55 2.53 7.56
C ALA A 43 -9.18 1.54 8.56
N SER A 44 -10.36 1.87 9.12
CA SER A 44 -11.04 1.01 10.09
C SER A 44 -11.52 -0.30 9.46
N SER A 45 -12.21 -0.21 8.33
CA SER A 45 -12.71 -1.39 7.60
C SER A 45 -11.57 -2.25 7.04
N ARG A 46 -10.46 -1.63 6.60
CA ARG A 46 -9.22 -2.34 6.27
C ARG A 46 -8.74 -3.19 7.45
N GLN A 47 -8.61 -2.57 8.64
CA GLN A 47 -8.14 -3.27 9.83
C GLN A 47 -9.07 -4.44 10.19
N ASP A 48 -10.38 -4.25 10.08
CA ASP A 48 -11.35 -5.34 10.32
C ASP A 48 -11.17 -6.50 9.34
N LEU A 49 -10.94 -6.22 8.06
CA LEU A 49 -10.67 -7.23 7.04
C LEU A 49 -9.34 -7.97 7.31
N LEU A 50 -8.28 -7.25 7.67
CA LEU A 50 -6.98 -7.84 7.98
C LEU A 50 -7.03 -8.68 9.28
N ASN A 51 -7.79 -8.24 10.28
CA ASN A 51 -8.02 -9.01 11.50
C ASN A 51 -8.81 -10.30 11.21
N LYS A 52 -9.78 -10.23 10.29
CA LYS A 52 -10.67 -11.35 9.97
C LYS A 52 -10.03 -12.38 9.05
N TYR A 53 -9.33 -11.94 8.01
CA TYR A 53 -8.84 -12.79 6.92
C TYR A 53 -7.32 -12.91 6.88
N GLY A 54 -6.61 -12.14 7.70
CA GLY A 54 -5.15 -12.14 7.81
C GLY A 54 -4.47 -11.00 7.05
N PRO A 55 -3.18 -10.76 7.34
CA PRO A 55 -2.43 -9.59 6.86
C PRO A 55 -2.23 -9.56 5.33
N GLY A 56 -2.32 -10.71 4.65
CA GLY A 56 -2.17 -10.81 3.20
C GLY A 56 -3.47 -10.68 2.40
N TYR A 57 -4.62 -10.46 3.06
CA TYR A 57 -5.93 -10.42 2.39
C TYR A 57 -6.01 -9.36 1.29
N LEU A 58 -5.46 -8.17 1.55
CA LEU A 58 -5.44 -7.03 0.62
C LEU A 58 -4.15 -6.96 -0.19
N GLY A 59 -3.53 -8.12 -0.44
CA GLY A 59 -2.25 -8.23 -1.14
C GLY A 59 -1.08 -8.45 -0.17
N ILE A 60 0.01 -8.96 -0.74
CA ILE A 60 1.28 -9.20 -0.05
C ILE A 60 2.30 -8.25 -0.68
N TRP A 61 3.01 -7.51 0.15
CA TRP A 61 4.03 -6.56 -0.29
C TRP A 61 5.43 -7.15 -0.05
N GLN A 62 6.26 -7.09 -1.08
CA GLN A 62 7.63 -7.58 -1.04
C GLN A 62 8.59 -6.48 -1.48
N GLY A 63 9.71 -6.40 -0.77
CA GLY A 63 10.84 -5.56 -1.13
C GLY A 63 12.00 -6.41 -1.63
N GLU A 64 12.70 -5.91 -2.63
CA GLU A 64 14.05 -6.33 -3.02
C GLU A 64 14.96 -5.11 -2.93
N ARG A 65 16.15 -5.26 -2.36
CA ARG A 65 17.18 -4.22 -2.43
C ARG A 65 18.56 -4.76 -2.76
N GLY A 66 19.31 -4.00 -3.55
CA GLY A 66 20.74 -4.18 -3.77
C GLY A 66 21.57 -3.36 -2.78
N VAL A 67 22.70 -3.90 -2.31
CA VAL A 67 23.59 -3.21 -1.35
C VAL A 67 24.85 -2.70 -2.04
N TYR A 68 25.13 -1.41 -1.84
CA TYR A 68 26.27 -0.69 -2.45
C TYR A 68 27.58 -1.43 -2.27
N GLY A 69 28.30 -1.60 -3.39
CA GLY A 69 29.60 -2.25 -3.41
C GLY A 69 29.56 -3.77 -3.27
N THR A 70 28.38 -4.39 -3.38
CA THR A 70 28.22 -5.85 -3.36
C THR A 70 27.35 -6.34 -4.52
N PHE A 71 27.39 -7.64 -4.82
CA PHE A 71 26.44 -8.30 -5.72
C PHE A 71 25.26 -8.92 -4.97
N SER A 72 25.06 -8.56 -3.69
CA SER A 72 24.07 -9.16 -2.81
C SER A 72 22.69 -8.54 -3.04
N ARG A 73 21.67 -9.41 -3.06
CA ARG A 73 20.25 -9.02 -3.12
C ARG A 73 19.56 -9.45 -1.84
N ILE A 74 18.88 -8.53 -1.18
CA ILE A 74 18.12 -8.79 0.05
C ILE A 74 16.63 -8.73 -0.29
N TYR A 75 15.94 -9.83 -0.03
CA TYR A 75 14.48 -9.93 -0.17
C TYR A 75 13.83 -9.89 1.21
N PHE A 76 12.74 -9.15 1.35
CA PHE A 76 12.04 -9.01 2.61
C PHE A 76 10.54 -8.80 2.41
N ASN A 77 9.76 -9.25 3.39
CA ASN A 77 8.31 -9.04 3.41
C ASN A 77 8.02 -7.70 4.07
N MET A 78 7.27 -6.84 3.39
CA MET A 78 6.90 -5.49 3.85
C MET A 78 5.42 -5.39 4.21
N THR A 79 4.66 -6.47 4.09
CA THR A 79 3.19 -6.48 4.21
C THR A 79 2.72 -5.87 5.52
N THR A 80 3.32 -6.25 6.65
CA THR A 80 2.92 -5.72 7.96
C THR A 80 3.22 -4.22 8.08
N GLU A 81 4.41 -3.79 7.65
CA GLU A 81 4.84 -2.39 7.71
C GLU A 81 3.99 -1.49 6.82
N VAL A 82 3.71 -1.95 5.59
CA VAL A 82 2.80 -1.26 4.67
C VAL A 82 1.40 -1.18 5.28
N ASN A 83 0.87 -2.27 5.82
CA ASN A 83 -0.46 -2.28 6.44
C ASN A 83 -0.59 -1.31 7.61
N SER A 84 0.48 -1.06 8.38
CA SER A 84 0.46 -0.10 9.50
C SER A 84 0.64 1.37 9.09
N HIS A 85 1.14 1.64 7.88
CA HIS A 85 1.49 2.99 7.42
C HIS A 85 0.79 3.39 6.11
N ILE A 86 -0.34 2.75 5.82
CA ILE A 86 -1.14 3.04 4.64
C ILE A 86 -2.25 4.04 4.99
N ILE A 87 -2.30 5.14 4.26
CA ILE A 87 -3.45 6.05 4.30
C ILE A 87 -4.30 5.74 3.08
N GLU A 88 -5.50 5.20 3.31
CA GLU A 88 -6.40 4.78 2.24
C GLU A 88 -7.69 5.59 2.20
N LYS A 89 -8.13 5.93 0.98
CA LYS A 89 -9.41 6.57 0.74
C LYS A 89 -10.04 6.08 -0.55
N VAL A 90 -11.37 5.94 -0.53
CA VAL A 90 -12.15 5.64 -1.74
C VAL A 90 -12.03 6.81 -2.70
N GLN A 91 -11.48 6.57 -3.89
CA GLN A 91 -11.38 7.57 -4.95
C GLN A 91 -12.59 7.52 -5.88
N LEU A 92 -13.05 6.31 -6.18
CA LEU A 92 -14.12 6.11 -7.15
C LEU A 92 -14.95 4.89 -6.76
N LEU A 93 -16.24 4.98 -7.01
CA LEU A 93 -17.16 3.87 -6.90
C LEU A 93 -17.94 3.75 -8.20
N ASN A 94 -18.03 2.54 -8.74
CA ASN A 94 -18.92 2.22 -9.85
C ASN A 94 -19.78 1.01 -9.46
N ARG A 95 -20.97 1.30 -8.92
CA ARG A 95 -21.91 0.25 -8.50
C ARG A 95 -22.49 -0.54 -9.68
N GLY A 96 -22.60 0.07 -10.86
CA GLY A 96 -23.10 -0.60 -12.06
C GLY A 96 -22.14 -1.67 -12.58
N LEU A 97 -20.83 -1.45 -12.43
CA LEU A 97 -19.80 -2.44 -12.79
C LEU A 97 -19.35 -3.30 -11.60
N HIS A 98 -19.82 -3.01 -10.38
CA HIS A 98 -19.41 -3.67 -9.14
C HIS A 98 -17.94 -3.50 -8.77
N TRP A 99 -17.35 -2.32 -9.02
CA TRP A 99 -15.97 -1.99 -8.64
C TRP A 99 -15.88 -0.73 -7.79
N GLU A 100 -14.90 -0.70 -6.91
CA GLU A 100 -14.40 0.48 -6.20
C GLU A 100 -12.92 0.69 -6.51
N MET A 101 -12.44 1.90 -6.34
CA MET A 101 -11.03 2.24 -6.44
C MET A 101 -10.61 2.96 -5.18
N ASP A 102 -9.58 2.44 -4.53
CA ASP A 102 -8.94 3.05 -3.37
C ASP A 102 -7.58 3.63 -3.76
N GLN A 103 -7.26 4.78 -3.19
CA GLN A 103 -5.90 5.30 -3.19
C GLN A 103 -5.24 4.96 -1.87
N ALA A 104 -4.10 4.28 -1.95
CA ALA A 104 -3.19 4.04 -0.85
C ALA A 104 -1.97 4.95 -0.95
N ASP A 105 -1.64 5.63 0.15
CA ASP A 105 -0.37 6.34 0.33
C ASP A 105 0.50 5.55 1.29
N ILE A 106 1.67 5.10 0.82
CA ILE A 106 2.57 4.19 1.53
C ILE A 106 3.91 4.90 1.71
N THR A 107 4.42 4.85 2.93
CA THR A 107 5.80 5.27 3.23
C THR A 107 6.71 4.06 3.31
N VAL A 108 7.86 4.11 2.64
CA VAL A 108 8.92 3.11 2.69
C VAL A 108 10.24 3.78 3.02
N MET A 109 10.98 3.23 3.98
CA MET A 109 12.35 3.67 4.30
C MET A 109 13.36 2.94 3.40
N ILE A 110 14.28 3.69 2.80
CA ILE A 110 15.36 3.19 1.95
C ILE A 110 16.68 3.49 2.65
N PRO A 111 17.39 2.48 3.18
CA PRO A 111 18.65 2.69 3.88
C PRO A 111 19.73 3.28 2.96
N GLN A 112 20.64 4.08 3.53
CA GLN A 112 21.69 4.77 2.77
C GLN A 112 22.61 3.85 1.95
N ASP A 113 22.77 2.59 2.37
CA ASP A 113 23.60 1.58 1.71
C ASP A 113 22.91 0.91 0.51
N THR A 114 21.72 1.38 0.14
CA THR A 114 20.90 0.78 -0.91
C THR A 114 21.23 1.36 -2.29
N ASP A 115 21.63 0.51 -3.23
CA ASP A 115 21.89 0.87 -4.64
C ASP A 115 20.60 1.03 -5.43
N TYR A 116 19.69 0.09 -5.23
CA TYR A 116 18.37 0.07 -5.83
C TYR A 116 17.39 -0.63 -4.88
N MET A 117 16.11 -0.25 -4.98
CA MET A 117 15.03 -0.90 -4.25
C MET A 117 13.82 -1.08 -5.14
N ASP A 118 13.31 -2.30 -5.22
CA ASP A 118 12.09 -2.66 -5.91
C ASP A 118 11.01 -3.03 -4.87
N VAL A 119 9.79 -2.53 -5.08
CA VAL A 119 8.61 -2.84 -4.27
C VAL A 119 7.53 -3.43 -5.17
N ARG A 120 7.00 -4.60 -4.81
CA ARG A 120 6.00 -5.34 -5.58
C ARG A 120 4.89 -5.93 -4.71
#